data_AF-C4RAK1-F1
#
_entry.id   AF-C4RAK1-F1
#
_cell.length_a   1.000
_cell.length_b   1.000
_cell.length_c   1.000
_cell.angle_alpha   90.00
_cell.angle_beta   90.00
_cell.angle_gamma   90.00
#
_symmetry.space_group_name_H-M   'P 1'
#
loop_
_entity.id
_entity.type
_entity.pdbx_description
1 polymer ?
#
loop_
_entity_poly.entity_id
_entity_poly.type
_entity_poly.pdbx_seq_one_letter_code
_entity_poly.pdbx_strand_id
1 'polypeptide(L)'
;MAIWLTKDSKVIVQGMTGSEGSKHTRRMLAAGTNVVGGTNPRKAGQSVDFDGTALPVFATVADAMAETGADVTVIFVPPQFTKAAVIEAIDAEIPLAVVITEGVPVHDTAAFWAYNVAKGERTRIIGPNCPGIASPGASNAGIIPADITGSGRIGLVSKSGTLTYQMMYELRDIGFSTCVGIGGDPIIGTTHIDALAAFEAD
;
A
#
# COMPACT_ATOMS: atom_id res chain seq x y z
N MET A 1 2.02 -11.47 14.83
CA MET A 1 1.42 -12.19 13.71
C MET A 1 0.87 -11.15 12.76
N ALA A 2 1.62 -10.88 11.70
CA ALA A 2 1.26 -9.98 10.61
C ALA A 2 2.26 -10.18 9.47
N ILE A 3 1.77 -10.29 8.22
CA ILE A 3 2.63 -10.39 7.05
C ILE A 3 2.80 -9.03 6.38
N TRP A 4 4.05 -8.68 6.06
CA TRP A 4 4.51 -7.52 5.28
C TRP A 4 4.17 -6.11 5.78
N LEU A 5 3.05 -5.89 6.47
CA LEU A 5 2.67 -4.61 7.05
C LEU A 5 2.44 -4.77 8.56
N THR A 6 3.22 -4.05 9.37
CA THR A 6 3.12 -4.10 10.82
C THR A 6 2.96 -2.70 11.41
N LYS A 7 2.79 -2.61 12.73
CA LYS A 7 2.76 -1.33 13.45
C LYS A 7 4.08 -0.53 13.32
N ASP A 8 5.19 -1.23 13.05
CA ASP A 8 6.53 -0.63 12.99
C ASP A 8 6.85 -0.14 11.56
N SER A 9 6.05 -0.54 10.57
CA SER A 9 6.18 -0.10 9.19
C SER A 9 5.98 1.42 9.07
N LYS A 10 6.83 2.05 8.27
CA LYS A 10 6.84 3.49 8.00
C LYS A 10 6.36 3.73 6.57
N VAL A 11 5.19 4.35 6.46
CA VAL A 11 4.46 4.46 5.20
C VAL A 11 4.67 5.85 4.59
N ILE A 12 5.04 5.90 3.31
CA ILE A 12 4.93 7.12 2.49
C ILE A 12 3.79 7.00 1.49
N VAL A 13 3.29 8.15 1.03
CA VAL A 13 2.19 8.19 0.06
C VAL A 13 2.63 8.88 -1.25
N GLN A 14 2.78 8.10 -2.33
CA GLN A 14 2.99 8.65 -3.67
C GLN A 14 1.69 9.26 -4.19
N GLY A 15 1.71 10.57 -4.45
CA GLY A 15 0.50 11.33 -4.78
C GLY A 15 -0.26 11.85 -3.56
N MET A 16 0.39 11.98 -2.40
CA MET A 16 -0.21 12.43 -1.12
C MET A 16 -1.04 13.72 -1.24
N THR A 17 -0.62 14.66 -2.09
CA THR A 17 -1.31 15.96 -2.21
C THR A 17 -2.45 15.95 -3.24
N GLY A 18 -2.74 14.81 -3.87
CA GLY A 18 -3.90 14.62 -4.74
C GLY A 18 -5.17 14.33 -3.95
N SER A 19 -6.33 14.30 -4.61
CA SER A 19 -7.63 14.09 -3.95
C SER A 19 -7.67 12.78 -3.15
N GLU A 20 -7.45 11.64 -3.82
CA GLU A 20 -7.51 10.33 -3.14
C GLU A 20 -6.33 10.13 -2.19
N GLY A 21 -5.11 10.55 -2.57
CA GLY A 21 -3.94 10.48 -1.69
C GLY A 21 -4.16 11.24 -0.38
N SER A 22 -4.70 12.46 -0.42
CA SER A 22 -4.95 13.26 0.78
C SER A 22 -6.05 12.65 1.65
N LYS A 23 -7.16 12.25 1.04
CA LYS A 23 -8.28 11.58 1.72
C LYS A 23 -7.84 10.31 2.43
N HIS A 24 -7.07 9.45 1.76
CA HIS A 24 -6.65 8.17 2.32
C HIS A 24 -5.46 8.30 3.28
N THR A 25 -4.58 9.30 3.11
CA THR A 25 -3.57 9.64 4.12
C THR A 25 -4.23 9.96 5.47
N ARG A 26 -5.26 10.81 5.47
CA ARG A 26 -6.03 11.12 6.69
C ARG A 26 -6.65 9.86 7.32
N ARG A 27 -7.22 8.97 6.51
CA ARG A 27 -7.83 7.73 7.00
C ARG A 27 -6.80 6.75 7.56
N MET A 28 -5.64 6.63 6.92
CA MET A 28 -4.54 5.79 7.41
C MET A 28 -3.99 6.31 8.74
N LEU A 29 -3.78 7.63 8.86
CA LEU A 29 -3.39 8.26 10.13
C LEU A 29 -4.43 7.99 11.23
N ALA A 30 -5.72 8.20 10.94
CA ALA A 30 -6.80 7.92 11.89
C ALA A 30 -6.90 6.43 12.28
N ALA A 31 -6.45 5.54 11.40
CA ALA A 31 -6.36 4.10 11.65
C ALA A 31 -5.11 3.68 12.46
N GLY A 32 -4.23 4.62 12.81
CA GLY A 32 -2.99 4.36 13.53
C GLY A 32 -1.79 3.98 12.66
N THR A 33 -1.90 4.07 11.33
CA THR A 33 -0.76 3.87 10.42
C THR A 33 0.30 4.94 10.66
N ASN A 34 1.55 4.53 10.80
CA ASN A 34 2.69 5.43 10.88
C ASN A 34 3.05 5.99 9.49
N VAL A 35 2.26 6.97 9.02
CA VAL A 35 2.55 7.71 7.79
C VAL A 35 3.62 8.74 8.08
N VAL A 36 4.76 8.67 7.38
CA VAL A 36 5.94 9.49 7.63
C VAL A 36 6.16 10.59 6.58
N GLY A 37 5.33 10.63 5.53
CA GLY A 37 5.38 11.65 4.50
C GLY A 37 4.72 11.22 3.20
N GLY A 38 5.00 11.95 2.13
CA GLY A 38 4.55 11.57 0.79
C GLY A 38 5.36 12.26 -0.30
N THR A 39 5.11 11.87 -1.55
CA THR A 39 5.85 12.42 -2.69
C THR A 39 4.94 13.25 -3.60
N ASN A 40 5.50 14.37 -4.05
CA ASN A 40 5.01 15.14 -5.18
C ASN A 40 6.16 16.04 -5.68
N PRO A 41 6.75 15.75 -6.85
CA PRO A 41 7.87 16.52 -7.38
C PRO A 41 7.63 18.02 -7.47
N ARG A 42 6.38 18.45 -7.70
CA ARG A 42 6.02 19.88 -7.84
C ARG A 42 5.86 20.60 -6.50
N LYS A 43 5.82 19.86 -5.40
CA LYS A 43 5.57 20.38 -4.03
C LYS A 43 6.65 19.92 -3.04
N ALA A 44 7.79 19.45 -3.53
CA ALA A 44 8.90 19.01 -2.69
C ALA A 44 9.36 20.14 -1.74
N GLY A 45 9.67 19.78 -0.50
CA GLY A 45 10.06 20.71 0.56
C GLY A 45 8.89 21.39 1.28
N GLN A 46 7.65 21.16 0.85
CA GLN A 46 6.45 21.61 1.57
C GLN A 46 6.06 20.61 2.67
N SER A 47 5.17 21.03 3.55
CA SER A 47 4.44 20.15 4.47
C SER A 47 2.94 20.26 4.25
N VAL A 48 2.21 19.18 4.52
CA VAL A 48 0.74 19.13 4.48
C VAL A 48 0.24 18.72 5.85
N ASP A 49 -0.69 19.49 6.41
CA ASP A 49 -1.35 19.16 7.67
C ASP A 49 -2.53 18.20 7.46
N PHE A 50 -2.55 17.12 8.23
CA PHE A 50 -3.62 16.16 8.31
C PHE A 50 -4.14 16.11 9.74
N ASP A 51 -5.03 17.04 10.06
CA ASP A 51 -5.75 17.12 11.33
C ASP A 51 -4.79 17.19 12.54
N GLY A 52 -3.76 18.03 12.42
CA GLY A 52 -2.73 18.23 13.45
C GLY A 52 -1.47 17.39 13.28
N THR A 53 -1.41 16.52 12.26
CA THR A 53 -0.19 15.81 11.87
C THR A 53 0.40 16.45 10.62
N ALA A 54 1.51 17.17 10.78
CA ALA A 54 2.24 17.77 9.67
C ALA A 54 3.16 16.73 9.00
N LEU A 55 2.91 16.43 7.72
CA LEU A 55 3.69 15.46 6.95
C LEU A 55 4.53 16.16 5.86
N PRO A 56 5.84 15.82 5.75
CA PRO A 56 6.70 16.37 4.72
C PRO A 56 6.37 15.83 3.32
N VAL A 57 6.60 16.66 2.30
CA VAL A 57 6.48 16.31 0.89
C VAL A 57 7.87 16.23 0.26
N PHE A 58 8.21 15.07 -0.27
CA PHE A 58 9.48 14.80 -0.93
C PHE A 58 9.36 14.86 -2.45
N ALA A 59 10.49 15.11 -3.12
CA ALA A 59 10.56 15.06 -4.58
C ALA A 59 10.45 13.62 -5.08
N THR A 60 11.19 12.70 -4.45
CA THR A 60 11.27 11.29 -4.87
C THR A 60 11.01 10.32 -3.71
N VAL A 61 10.72 9.06 -4.06
CA VAL A 61 10.64 7.96 -3.09
C VAL A 61 11.99 7.76 -2.39
N ALA A 62 13.10 7.83 -3.12
CA ALA A 62 14.44 7.66 -2.56
C ALA A 62 14.76 8.72 -1.50
N ASP A 63 14.42 10.00 -1.74
CA ASP A 63 14.60 11.06 -0.75
C ASP A 63 13.75 10.82 0.50
N ALA A 64 12.50 10.40 0.31
CA ALA A 64 11.60 10.10 1.42
C ALA A 64 12.14 8.93 2.26
N MET A 65 12.64 7.87 1.62
CA MET A 65 13.26 6.73 2.31
C MET A 65 14.52 7.15 3.07
N ALA A 66 15.40 7.95 2.46
CA ALA A 66 16.63 8.41 3.09
C ALA A 66 16.37 9.24 4.36
N GLU A 67 15.36 10.12 4.33
CA GLU A 67 15.07 11.02 5.46
C GLU A 67 14.25 10.32 6.56
N THR A 68 13.32 9.44 6.19
CA THR A 68 12.33 8.91 7.14
C THR A 68 12.58 7.44 7.53
N GLY A 69 13.35 6.71 6.71
CA GLY A 69 13.47 5.26 6.78
C GLY A 69 12.20 4.53 6.36
N ALA A 70 11.38 5.12 5.48
CA ALA A 70 10.18 4.48 4.95
C ALA A 70 10.48 3.12 4.30
N ASP A 71 9.64 2.13 4.59
CA ASP A 71 9.72 0.78 4.05
C ASP A 71 8.48 0.38 3.25
N VAL A 72 7.44 1.23 3.25
CA VAL A 72 6.19 1.02 2.50
C VAL A 72 5.82 2.28 1.72
N THR A 73 5.42 2.13 0.45
CA THR A 73 4.74 3.20 -0.31
C THR A 73 3.33 2.78 -0.68
N VAL A 74 2.37 3.70 -0.53
CA VAL A 74 1.01 3.57 -1.06
C VAL A 74 0.83 4.53 -2.22
N ILE A 75 0.41 4.01 -3.37
CA ILE A 75 0.37 4.73 -4.63
C ILE A 75 -1.07 5.08 -4.98
N PHE A 76 -1.38 6.37 -4.94
CA PHE A 76 -2.69 6.97 -5.28
C PHE A 76 -2.61 7.89 -6.52
N VAL A 77 -1.66 7.63 -7.43
CA VAL A 77 -1.51 8.45 -8.64
C VAL A 77 -2.50 8.02 -9.73
N PRO A 78 -2.94 8.91 -10.63
CA PRO A 78 -3.77 8.55 -11.78
C PRO A 78 -3.18 7.43 -12.66
N PRO A 79 -4.01 6.69 -13.42
CA PRO A 79 -3.57 5.52 -14.19
C PRO A 79 -2.37 5.79 -15.12
N GLN A 80 -2.44 6.91 -15.86
CA GLN A 80 -1.39 7.34 -16.80
C GLN A 80 -0.02 7.62 -16.14
N PHE A 81 0.02 7.78 -14.81
CA PHE A 81 1.26 8.02 -14.06
C PHE A 81 1.70 6.79 -13.24
N THR A 82 0.90 5.72 -13.20
CA THR A 82 1.11 4.60 -12.28
C THR A 82 2.39 3.84 -12.60
N LYS A 83 2.67 3.56 -13.88
CA LYS A 83 3.91 2.89 -14.28
C LYS A 83 5.16 3.64 -13.81
N ALA A 84 5.21 4.95 -13.99
CA ALA A 84 6.34 5.76 -13.57
C ALA A 84 6.50 5.74 -12.04
N ALA A 85 5.40 5.86 -11.30
CA ALA A 85 5.42 5.79 -9.84
C ALA A 85 5.89 4.43 -9.31
N VAL A 86 5.48 3.32 -9.95
CA VAL A 86 5.93 1.97 -9.56
C VAL A 86 7.41 1.75 -9.92
N ILE A 87 7.87 2.20 -11.09
CA ILE A 87 9.29 2.14 -11.45
C ILE A 87 10.15 2.93 -10.47
N GLU A 88 9.71 4.13 -10.08
CA GLU A 88 10.39 4.94 -9.05
C GLU A 88 10.51 4.19 -7.72
N ALA A 89 9.45 3.51 -7.28
CA ALA A 89 9.45 2.70 -6.07
C ALA A 89 10.42 1.51 -6.17
N ILE A 90 10.45 0.83 -7.32
CA ILE A 90 11.38 -0.28 -7.61
C ILE A 90 12.83 0.21 -7.60
N ASP A 91 13.12 1.34 -8.24
CA ASP A 91 14.48 1.89 -8.31
C ASP A 91 14.98 2.38 -6.95
N ALA A 92 14.09 2.87 -6.09
CA ALA A 92 14.41 3.19 -4.70
C ALA A 92 14.55 1.94 -3.81
N GLU A 93 14.25 0.74 -4.34
CA GLU A 93 14.25 -0.54 -3.64
C GLU A 93 13.36 -0.53 -2.39
N ILE A 94 12.20 0.14 -2.47
CA ILE A 94 11.28 0.15 -1.33
C ILE A 94 10.76 -1.28 -1.09
N PRO A 95 10.80 -1.81 0.15
CA PRO A 95 10.41 -3.20 0.41
C PRO A 95 8.98 -3.56 -0.02
N LEU A 96 8.02 -2.65 0.19
CA LEU A 96 6.61 -2.86 -0.16
C LEU A 96 6.01 -1.67 -0.93
N ALA A 97 5.46 -1.93 -2.11
CA ALA A 97 4.70 -0.98 -2.90
C ALA A 97 3.24 -1.43 -3.05
N VAL A 98 2.30 -0.63 -2.58
CA VAL A 98 0.86 -0.91 -2.64
C VAL A 98 0.21 -0.02 -3.69
N VAL A 99 -0.19 -0.61 -4.81
CA VAL A 99 -0.75 0.09 -5.97
C VAL A 99 -2.27 0.05 -5.92
N ILE A 100 -2.89 1.14 -5.46
CA ILE A 100 -4.36 1.21 -5.33
C ILE A 100 -5.02 1.46 -6.69
N THR A 101 -4.36 2.21 -7.56
CA THR A 101 -4.92 2.72 -8.81
C THR A 101 -5.56 1.64 -9.67
N GLU A 102 -6.81 1.87 -10.06
CA GLU A 102 -7.56 1.08 -11.04
C GLU A 102 -7.43 1.69 -12.44
N GLY A 103 -7.56 0.87 -13.49
CA GLY A 103 -7.59 1.33 -14.88
C GLY A 103 -6.21 1.53 -15.50
N VAL A 104 -5.18 0.93 -14.91
CA VAL A 104 -3.82 0.91 -15.48
C VAL A 104 -3.84 0.06 -16.76
N PRO A 105 -3.28 0.55 -17.88
CA PRO A 105 -3.17 -0.26 -19.08
C PRO A 105 -2.39 -1.56 -18.80
N VAL A 106 -2.92 -2.71 -19.25
CA VAL A 106 -2.32 -4.03 -18.95
C VAL A 106 -0.85 -4.11 -19.40
N HIS A 107 -0.48 -3.47 -20.51
CA HIS A 107 0.90 -3.45 -20.99
C HIS A 107 1.84 -2.63 -20.09
N ASP A 108 1.33 -1.62 -19.39
CA ASP A 108 2.11 -0.86 -18.42
C ASP A 108 2.35 -1.68 -17.15
N THR A 109 1.34 -2.42 -16.70
CA THR A 109 1.47 -3.39 -15.61
C THR A 109 2.46 -4.52 -15.95
N ALA A 110 2.37 -5.07 -17.16
CA ALA A 110 3.35 -6.03 -17.66
C ALA A 110 4.77 -5.45 -17.67
N ALA A 111 4.92 -4.20 -18.10
CA ALA A 111 6.22 -3.54 -18.20
C ALA A 111 6.87 -3.30 -16.83
N PHE A 112 6.14 -2.75 -15.85
CA PHE A 112 6.73 -2.54 -14.52
C PHE A 112 6.96 -3.86 -13.78
N TRP A 113 6.14 -4.89 -14.02
CA TRP A 113 6.38 -6.21 -13.45
C TRP A 113 7.68 -6.81 -14.00
N ALA A 114 7.84 -6.84 -15.33
CA ALA A 114 9.06 -7.31 -15.97
C ALA A 114 10.30 -6.51 -15.52
N TYR A 115 10.14 -5.20 -15.29
CA TYR A 115 11.20 -4.36 -14.75
C TYR A 115 11.59 -4.78 -13.32
N ASN A 116 10.61 -5.04 -12.45
CA ASN A 116 10.85 -5.54 -11.09
C ASN A 116 11.61 -6.87 -11.09
N VAL A 117 11.20 -7.80 -11.96
CA VAL A 117 11.88 -9.10 -12.16
C VAL A 117 13.34 -8.88 -12.59
N ALA A 118 13.58 -8.00 -13.57
CA ALA A 118 14.92 -7.70 -14.06
C ALA A 118 15.83 -7.03 -13.01
N LYS A 119 15.25 -6.37 -12.00
CA LYS A 119 15.94 -5.77 -10.86
C LYS A 119 16.13 -6.72 -9.68
N GLY A 120 15.70 -7.98 -9.80
CA GLY A 120 15.83 -9.01 -8.78
C GLY A 120 14.75 -8.98 -7.72
N GLU A 121 13.57 -8.42 -8.02
CA GLU A 121 12.35 -8.51 -7.21
C GLU A 121 12.50 -8.00 -5.76
N ARG A 122 13.33 -6.96 -5.57
CA ARG A 122 13.58 -6.37 -4.24
C ARG A 122 12.36 -5.67 -3.65
N THR A 123 11.46 -5.20 -4.51
CA THR A 123 10.20 -4.56 -4.12
C THR A 123 9.04 -5.53 -4.29
N ARG A 124 8.34 -5.84 -3.20
CA ARG A 124 7.05 -6.55 -3.27
C ARG A 124 5.98 -5.58 -3.75
N ILE A 125 5.21 -5.97 -4.76
CA ILE A 125 4.11 -5.16 -5.31
C ILE A 125 2.78 -5.81 -4.94
N ILE A 126 1.87 -5.07 -4.29
CA ILE A 126 0.47 -5.45 -4.08
C ILE A 126 -0.40 -4.61 -5.03
N GLY A 127 -1.33 -5.24 -5.75
CA GLY A 127 -2.08 -4.59 -6.82
C GLY A 127 -1.43 -4.75 -8.21
N PRO A 128 -1.81 -3.92 -9.20
CA PRO A 128 -2.69 -2.74 -9.12
C PRO A 128 -4.17 -3.08 -8.88
N ASN A 129 -5.03 -2.06 -8.91
CA ASN A 129 -6.48 -2.20 -8.76
C ASN A 129 -6.87 -3.01 -7.52
N CYS A 130 -6.41 -2.55 -6.36
CA CYS A 130 -6.56 -3.28 -5.12
C CYS A 130 -7.00 -2.38 -3.96
N PRO A 131 -7.63 -2.95 -2.91
CA PRO A 131 -7.93 -2.20 -1.70
C PRO A 131 -6.69 -1.96 -0.83
N GLY A 132 -5.59 -2.65 -1.09
CA GLY A 132 -4.35 -2.60 -0.33
C GLY A 132 -4.22 -3.70 0.72
N ILE A 133 -3.48 -3.42 1.79
CA ILE A 133 -3.17 -4.36 2.87
C ILE A 133 -3.43 -3.70 4.23
N ALA A 134 -4.02 -4.45 5.16
CA ALA A 134 -4.28 -4.00 6.51
C ALA A 134 -3.94 -5.09 7.53
N SER A 135 -3.28 -4.70 8.61
CA SER A 135 -3.11 -5.50 9.82
C SER A 135 -3.97 -4.85 10.91
N PRO A 136 -5.20 -5.35 11.15
CA PRO A 136 -6.19 -4.65 11.96
C PRO A 136 -5.69 -4.26 13.34
N GLY A 137 -5.93 -3.00 13.72
CA GLY A 137 -5.45 -2.41 14.99
C GLY A 137 -3.96 -2.07 15.02
N ALA A 138 -3.21 -2.32 13.95
CA ALA A 138 -1.77 -2.06 13.87
C ALA A 138 -1.40 -1.08 12.75
N SER A 139 -1.80 -1.36 11.51
CA SER A 139 -1.45 -0.53 10.35
C SER A 139 -2.35 -0.81 9.16
N ASN A 140 -2.51 0.17 8.28
CA ASN A 140 -3.32 0.12 7.07
C ASN A 140 -2.61 0.87 5.95
N ALA A 141 -2.35 0.18 4.84
CA ALA A 141 -1.76 0.72 3.63
C ALA A 141 -2.75 0.53 2.48
N GLY A 142 -3.67 1.50 2.31
CA GLY A 142 -4.66 1.48 1.24
C GLY A 142 -6.00 2.09 1.62
N ILE A 143 -7.08 1.42 1.20
CA ILE A 143 -8.46 1.91 1.30
C ILE A 143 -9.39 0.96 2.06
N ILE A 144 -8.84 -0.08 2.69
CA ILE A 144 -9.60 -1.00 3.56
C ILE A 144 -10.18 -0.19 4.74
N PRO A 145 -11.49 -0.27 5.05
CA PRO A 145 -12.06 0.39 6.23
C PRO A 145 -11.43 -0.13 7.53
N ALA A 146 -10.91 0.76 8.36
CA ALA A 146 -10.15 0.38 9.55
C ALA A 146 -11.01 -0.08 10.73
N ASP A 147 -12.29 0.29 10.75
CA ASP A 147 -13.25 0.08 11.83
C ASP A 147 -14.11 -1.18 11.66
N ILE A 148 -13.88 -1.96 10.59
CA ILE A 148 -14.72 -3.11 10.24
C ILE A 148 -14.45 -4.36 11.08
N THR A 149 -13.21 -4.54 11.56
CA THR A 149 -12.77 -5.70 12.36
C THR A 149 -11.59 -5.35 13.25
N GLY A 150 -11.41 -6.13 14.33
CA GLY A 150 -10.21 -6.09 15.16
C GLY A 150 -9.14 -7.10 14.73
N SER A 151 -8.01 -7.07 15.46
CA SER A 151 -6.94 -8.06 15.35
C SER A 151 -7.44 -9.45 15.74
N GLY A 152 -6.89 -10.49 15.10
CA GLY A 152 -7.21 -11.88 15.40
C GLY A 152 -6.28 -12.84 14.67
N ARG A 153 -6.77 -14.06 14.41
CA ARG A 153 -5.94 -15.18 13.93
C ARG A 153 -6.15 -15.56 12.46
N ILE A 154 -7.09 -14.93 11.77
CA ILE A 154 -7.42 -15.27 10.38
C ILE A 154 -6.54 -14.46 9.42
N GLY A 155 -5.83 -15.14 8.53
CA GLY A 155 -5.23 -14.52 7.34
C GLY A 155 -6.26 -14.44 6.20
N LEU A 156 -6.34 -13.30 5.52
CA LEU A 156 -7.26 -13.11 4.40
C LEU A 156 -6.52 -12.60 3.16
N VAL A 157 -6.69 -13.31 2.03
CA VAL A 157 -6.24 -12.87 0.71
C VAL A 157 -7.40 -12.88 -0.27
N SER A 158 -7.53 -11.83 -1.09
CA SER A 158 -8.64 -11.69 -2.04
C SER A 158 -8.29 -10.79 -3.23
N LYS A 159 -8.89 -11.08 -4.40
CA LYS A 159 -8.84 -10.17 -5.56
C LYS A 159 -9.83 -9.00 -5.47
N SER A 160 -10.85 -9.09 -4.63
CA SER A 160 -11.97 -8.13 -4.58
C SER A 160 -11.97 -7.31 -3.30
N GLY A 161 -12.08 -5.98 -3.41
CA GLY A 161 -12.19 -5.08 -2.27
C GLY A 161 -13.46 -5.30 -1.44
N THR A 162 -14.64 -5.16 -2.05
CA THR A 162 -15.91 -5.27 -1.32
C THR A 162 -16.14 -6.65 -0.69
N LEU A 163 -15.72 -7.72 -1.37
CA LEU A 163 -15.79 -9.07 -0.81
C LEU A 163 -14.82 -9.24 0.36
N THR A 164 -13.64 -8.61 0.31
CA THR A 164 -12.72 -8.55 1.47
C THR A 164 -13.42 -7.95 2.67
N TYR A 165 -14.09 -6.81 2.49
CA TYR A 165 -14.77 -6.11 3.58
C TYR A 165 -15.92 -6.95 4.15
N GLN A 166 -16.68 -7.62 3.28
CA GLN A 166 -17.75 -8.51 3.72
C GLN A 166 -17.20 -9.65 4.57
N MET A 167 -16.13 -10.32 4.14
CA MET A 167 -15.51 -11.38 4.95
C MET A 167 -14.95 -10.85 6.27
N MET A 168 -14.36 -9.63 6.26
CA MET A 168 -13.89 -8.98 7.47
C MET A 168 -15.02 -8.72 8.46
N TYR A 169 -16.17 -8.26 7.98
CA TYR A 169 -17.34 -7.97 8.80
C TYR A 169 -17.97 -9.25 9.38
N GLU A 170 -18.16 -10.29 8.56
CA GLU A 170 -18.81 -11.54 8.97
C GLU A 170 -17.98 -12.33 10.01
N LEU A 171 -16.64 -12.19 9.98
CA LEU A 171 -15.74 -12.90 10.88
C LEU A 171 -15.10 -11.97 11.94
N ARG A 172 -15.65 -10.78 12.15
CA ARG A 172 -15.06 -9.75 13.03
C ARG A 172 -14.87 -10.18 14.48
N ASP A 173 -15.72 -11.10 14.97
CA ASP A 173 -15.64 -11.62 16.34
C ASP A 173 -14.43 -12.55 16.53
N ILE A 174 -13.86 -13.06 15.44
CA ILE A 174 -12.62 -13.84 15.42
C ILE A 174 -11.42 -12.94 15.14
N GLY A 175 -11.59 -11.94 14.28
CA GLY A 175 -10.56 -10.99 13.86
C GLY A 175 -9.52 -11.57 12.91
N PHE A 176 -8.68 -10.68 12.38
CA PHE A 176 -7.71 -11.01 11.34
C PHE A 176 -6.27 -10.64 11.74
N SER A 177 -5.29 -11.43 11.32
CA SER A 177 -3.87 -11.08 11.45
C SER A 177 -3.48 -10.04 10.40
N THR A 178 -3.73 -10.36 9.13
CA THR A 178 -3.56 -9.47 7.99
C THR A 178 -4.60 -9.76 6.91
N CYS A 179 -5.12 -8.70 6.30
CA CYS A 179 -6.01 -8.75 5.15
C CYS A 179 -5.30 -8.13 3.94
N VAL A 180 -5.14 -8.91 2.87
CA VAL A 180 -4.43 -8.52 1.64
C VAL A 180 -5.39 -8.56 0.46
N GLY A 181 -5.70 -7.39 -0.10
CA GLY A 181 -6.30 -7.30 -1.41
C GLY A 181 -5.22 -7.30 -2.48
N ILE A 182 -5.07 -8.39 -3.23
CA ILE A 182 -3.97 -8.56 -4.21
C ILE A 182 -4.22 -7.87 -5.54
N GLY A 183 -5.48 -7.52 -5.84
CA GLY A 183 -5.87 -6.75 -7.01
C GLY A 183 -6.77 -7.51 -7.99
N GLY A 184 -7.62 -6.75 -8.68
CA GLY A 184 -8.58 -7.26 -9.67
C GLY A 184 -7.98 -7.49 -11.06
N ASP A 185 -6.84 -6.86 -11.36
CA ASP A 185 -6.28 -6.82 -12.70
C ASP A 185 -5.78 -8.20 -13.21
N PRO A 186 -5.58 -8.35 -14.54
CA PRO A 186 -5.06 -9.58 -15.12
C PRO A 186 -3.60 -9.88 -14.75
N ILE A 187 -2.80 -8.82 -14.56
CA ILE A 187 -1.41 -8.90 -14.10
C ILE A 187 -1.35 -8.15 -12.78
N ILE A 188 -0.80 -8.79 -11.75
CA ILE A 188 -0.66 -8.25 -10.40
C ILE A 188 0.72 -8.64 -9.87
N GLY A 189 1.21 -7.92 -8.87
CA GLY A 189 2.54 -8.16 -8.30
C GLY A 189 2.62 -9.25 -7.24
N THR A 190 1.52 -9.50 -6.51
CA THR A 190 1.44 -10.52 -5.46
C THR A 190 0.27 -11.44 -5.79
N THR A 191 0.49 -12.75 -5.73
CA THR A 191 -0.52 -13.77 -6.03
C THR A 191 -1.09 -14.40 -4.77
N HIS A 192 -2.12 -15.23 -4.92
CA HIS A 192 -2.61 -16.05 -3.80
C HIS A 192 -1.52 -16.97 -3.26
N ILE A 193 -0.66 -17.54 -4.12
CA ILE A 193 0.40 -18.45 -3.70
C ILE A 193 1.39 -17.71 -2.80
N ASP A 194 1.78 -16.48 -3.18
CA ASP A 194 2.68 -15.65 -2.38
C ASP A 194 2.09 -15.33 -1.00
N ALA A 195 0.80 -14.98 -0.94
CA ALA A 195 0.12 -14.68 0.31
C ALA A 195 -0.04 -15.92 1.19
N LEU A 196 -0.42 -17.07 0.61
CA LEU A 196 -0.55 -18.33 1.35
C LEU A 196 0.80 -18.77 1.93
N ALA A 197 1.88 -18.67 1.15
CA ALA A 197 3.23 -18.99 1.63
C ALA A 197 3.67 -18.08 2.78
N ALA A 198 3.33 -16.78 2.73
CA ALA A 198 3.61 -15.87 3.82
C ALA A 198 2.77 -16.16 5.07
N PHE A 199 1.48 -16.47 4.91
CA PHE A 199 0.62 -16.84 6.04
C PHE A 199 1.03 -18.15 6.72
N GLU A 200 1.54 -19.12 5.97
CA GLU A 200 2.09 -20.36 6.55
C GLU A 200 3.34 -20.10 7.40
N ALA A 201 4.07 -19.02 7.11
CA ALA A 201 5.33 -18.66 7.79
C ALA A 201 5.17 -17.64 8.94
N ASP A 202 3.95 -17.17 9.24
CA ASP A 202 3.64 -16.13 10.26
C ASP A 202 3.56 -16.67 11.70
#